data_AF-A0A4Y7TWP7-F1
#
_entry.id   AF-A0A4Y7TWP7-F1
#
_cell.length_a   1.000
_cell.length_b   1.000
_cell.length_c   1.000
_cell.angle_alpha   90.00
_cell.angle_beta   90.00
_cell.angle_gamma   90.00
#
_symmetry.space_group_name_H-M   'P 1'
#
loop_
_entity.id
_entity.type
_entity.pdbx_description
1 polymer ?
#
loop_
_entity_poly.entity_id
_entity_poly.type
_entity_poly.pdbx_seq_one_letter_code
_entity_poly.pdbx_strand_id
1 'polypeptide(L)'
;MDPPDNSEHLFPGGVHDSGWNTGNPNLPPDQTKANSSPRSSTMDLDEDRRGSRQGPSAQPQPPLAALNEGGDPLATPSSLVRILAREVRLVQESVRDQSKALQEAVVTTVEEALSQIRREMDDNSGNDGEEQSSSESGDPCTPRKGGKNKAKNDYHSVLRDWLCDKGLRKDTPSMIPDGGQIQEYVDHRRNGPNAEEPLFDWTVPFGHIWNDELLGMLAEAFILHVTTEGQIRPDQLEKKYFELREVKKIISVKLRDVKNAFLRRYDHETGVLMPTSAREDRAQVKKAAKTVRKRHHSRTIGTFSRRKKIIKHYKGTGTELPFWQGMADVLTSLGRGGMSSDESGYEAPRPGAAHSRTRKRVRQRPKTWLNHEIGELWQHVEQCYDGLPDVLKRGNTPYDRIPEPKRAPPQERDKAKVQYVGVVKNLPTNWYDHMYWIGLTPQAQKSVSQVPARPLPQIPVSFLCLFCCNVGH
;
A
#
# COMPACT_ATOMS: atom_id res chain seq x y z
N MET A 1 -34.48 -53.09 -1.21
CA MET A 1 -34.92 -54.30 -1.93
C MET A 1 -34.24 -54.20 -3.28
N ASP A 2 -33.06 -54.80 -3.37
CA ASP A 2 -32.37 -55.15 -4.62
C ASP A 2 -32.53 -56.67 -4.80
N PRO A 3 -32.22 -57.29 -5.95
CA PRO A 3 -32.37 -56.93 -7.38
C PRO A 3 -33.09 -58.11 -8.12
N PRO A 4 -33.01 -58.42 -9.45
CA PRO A 4 -31.83 -58.65 -10.32
C PRO A 4 -32.04 -58.06 -11.75
N ASP A 5 -31.27 -58.33 -12.82
CA ASP A 5 -29.86 -58.54 -13.14
C ASP A 5 -29.83 -58.77 -14.69
N ASN A 6 -28.77 -58.32 -15.35
CA ASN A 6 -28.19 -58.74 -16.64
C ASN A 6 -29.04 -59.00 -17.91
N SER A 7 -28.70 -58.29 -19.01
CA SER A 7 -27.99 -58.83 -20.20
C SER A 7 -28.01 -57.84 -21.38
N GLU A 8 -26.83 -57.41 -21.83
CA GLU A 8 -26.23 -57.70 -23.15
C GLU A 8 -26.86 -56.98 -24.36
N HIS A 9 -26.10 -56.06 -24.99
CA HIS A 9 -25.91 -56.03 -26.45
C HIS A 9 -24.77 -55.06 -26.86
N LEU A 10 -23.64 -55.67 -27.22
CA LEU A 10 -22.79 -55.45 -28.40
C LEU A 10 -22.44 -54.02 -28.89
N PHE A 11 -21.13 -53.73 -28.75
CA PHE A 11 -20.27 -52.90 -29.61
C PHE A 11 -20.26 -53.40 -31.08
N PRO A 12 -19.97 -52.55 -32.10
CA PRO A 12 -18.62 -52.00 -32.38
C PRO A 12 -18.66 -50.51 -32.79
N GLY A 13 -17.61 -49.71 -32.86
CA GLY A 13 -16.16 -49.86 -32.82
C GLY A 13 -15.60 -48.51 -33.32
N GLY A 14 -14.47 -48.05 -32.80
CA GLY A 14 -13.93 -46.73 -33.18
C GLY A 14 -12.68 -46.34 -32.41
N VAL A 15 -11.55 -46.79 -32.94
CA VAL A 15 -10.18 -46.66 -32.44
C VAL A 15 -9.70 -45.21 -32.52
N HIS A 16 -9.13 -44.67 -31.44
CA HIS A 16 -7.99 -43.75 -31.54
C HIS A 16 -7.12 -43.80 -30.27
N ASP A 17 -5.94 -44.40 -30.46
CA ASP A 17 -4.83 -44.51 -29.52
C ASP A 17 -4.17 -43.16 -29.24
N SER A 18 -3.89 -42.88 -27.97
CA SER A 18 -2.70 -42.11 -27.56
C SER A 18 -2.29 -42.55 -26.14
N GLY A 19 -1.42 -43.56 -26.12
CA GLY A 19 -0.85 -44.16 -24.93
C GLY A 19 0.02 -43.20 -24.14
N TRP A 20 -0.23 -43.15 -22.85
CA TRP A 20 0.69 -42.66 -21.83
C TRP A 20 1.79 -43.69 -21.63
N ASN A 21 3.05 -43.29 -21.81
CA ASN A 21 4.20 -44.15 -21.63
C ASN A 21 4.77 -43.97 -20.21
N THR A 22 4.72 -45.04 -19.41
CA THR A 22 5.33 -45.17 -18.09
C THR A 22 6.36 -46.30 -18.10
N GLY A 23 7.58 -46.02 -17.65
CA GLY A 23 8.59 -47.03 -17.28
C GLY A 23 10.02 -46.63 -17.69
N ASN A 24 10.86 -46.01 -16.85
CA ASN A 24 11.77 -46.60 -15.82
C ASN A 24 13.07 -47.21 -16.41
N PRO A 25 14.11 -47.59 -15.63
CA PRO A 25 15.07 -46.89 -14.76
C PRO A 25 16.56 -47.02 -15.23
N ASN A 26 17.49 -46.51 -14.39
CA ASN A 26 18.94 -46.79 -14.30
C ASN A 26 19.90 -46.13 -15.31
N LEU A 27 20.85 -45.36 -14.76
CA LEU A 27 22.31 -45.36 -15.03
C LEU A 27 23.02 -44.36 -14.07
N PRO A 28 24.34 -44.46 -13.83
CA PRO A 28 24.99 -44.38 -12.51
C PRO A 28 25.72 -43.04 -12.24
N PRO A 29 26.34 -42.84 -11.05
CA PRO A 29 26.95 -41.56 -10.69
C PRO A 29 28.39 -41.49 -11.19
N ASP A 30 28.74 -40.44 -11.93
CA ASP A 30 30.12 -40.20 -12.34
C ASP A 30 30.74 -39.07 -11.51
N GLN A 31 31.77 -39.47 -10.77
CA GLN A 31 32.70 -38.58 -10.07
C GLN A 31 33.81 -38.19 -11.04
N THR A 32 34.01 -36.89 -11.31
CA THR A 32 35.33 -36.42 -11.72
C THR A 32 35.67 -35.05 -11.11
N LYS A 33 36.66 -35.16 -10.22
CA LYS A 33 37.72 -34.23 -9.79
C LYS A 33 37.82 -32.85 -10.46
N ALA A 34 37.95 -31.86 -9.58
CA ALA A 34 39.00 -30.82 -9.52
C ALA A 34 39.52 -30.23 -10.84
N ASN A 35 39.29 -28.92 -11.01
CA ASN A 35 40.41 -28.03 -11.33
C ASN A 35 40.19 -26.60 -10.80
N SER A 36 41.17 -26.20 -10.01
CA SER A 36 41.50 -24.85 -9.54
C SER A 36 41.80 -23.88 -10.68
N SER A 37 41.39 -22.62 -10.56
CA SER A 37 42.33 -21.55 -10.21
C SER A 37 41.68 -20.16 -10.13
N PRO A 38 42.26 -19.27 -9.31
CA PRO A 38 41.72 -17.96 -8.96
C PRO A 38 42.22 -16.88 -9.92
N ARG A 39 41.46 -15.79 -10.08
CA ARG A 39 42.01 -14.54 -10.60
C ARG A 39 42.12 -13.52 -9.48
N SER A 40 43.36 -13.24 -9.12
CA SER A 40 43.79 -12.02 -8.47
C SER A 40 43.64 -10.83 -9.43
N SER A 41 43.30 -9.68 -8.87
CA SER A 41 43.95 -8.42 -9.24
C SER A 41 44.01 -7.53 -8.01
N THR A 42 45.23 -7.52 -7.44
CA THR A 42 45.96 -6.45 -6.75
C THR A 42 45.52 -5.03 -7.14
N MET A 43 45.19 -4.17 -6.17
CA MET A 43 46.06 -3.25 -5.39
C MET A 43 46.47 -1.99 -6.15
N ASP A 44 46.00 -0.85 -5.65
CA ASP A 44 46.73 0.41 -5.38
C ASP A 44 45.77 1.24 -4.49
N LEU A 45 45.95 1.33 -3.17
CA LEU A 45 46.88 2.19 -2.41
C LEU A 45 46.85 3.66 -2.86
N ASP A 46 46.11 4.47 -2.10
CA ASP A 46 46.68 5.66 -1.49
C ASP A 46 46.05 5.90 -0.11
N GLU A 47 46.91 5.71 0.91
CA GLU A 47 46.88 6.42 2.18
C GLU A 47 46.98 7.95 1.85
N ASP A 48 46.55 8.92 2.64
CA ASP A 48 46.72 9.08 4.06
C ASP A 48 46.11 10.44 4.46
N ARG A 49 45.76 10.55 5.75
CA ARG A 49 45.75 11.76 6.60
C ARG A 49 44.44 12.20 7.27
N ARG A 50 44.43 11.78 8.53
CA ARG A 50 44.36 12.61 9.76
C ARG A 50 42.98 13.02 10.25
N GLY A 51 42.66 12.51 11.45
CA GLY A 51 41.80 13.26 12.36
C GLY A 51 41.25 12.53 13.59
N SER A 52 41.99 11.64 14.24
CA SER A 52 41.63 11.16 15.58
C SER A 52 41.56 12.32 16.58
N ARG A 53 40.46 12.46 17.32
CA ARG A 53 40.48 12.97 18.70
C ARG A 53 39.30 12.46 19.53
N GLN A 54 39.65 11.48 20.36
CA GLN A 54 39.18 11.18 21.72
C GLN A 54 38.17 12.17 22.35
N GLY A 55 37.06 11.64 22.88
CA GLY A 55 36.43 12.17 24.11
C GLY A 55 37.13 11.57 25.35
N PRO A 56 36.56 11.64 26.57
CA PRO A 56 35.41 12.41 27.06
C PRO A 56 35.79 13.28 28.29
N SER A 57 34.91 14.19 28.73
CA SER A 57 34.97 14.62 30.14
C SER A 57 33.63 15.14 30.66
N ALA A 58 33.37 14.74 31.89
CA ALA A 58 32.18 14.97 32.68
C ALA A 58 32.01 16.45 33.05
N GLN A 59 30.76 16.92 33.10
CA GLN A 59 30.39 18.12 33.84
C GLN A 59 29.72 17.72 35.16
N PRO A 60 30.22 18.20 36.31
CA PRO A 60 29.56 18.06 37.60
C PRO A 60 28.49 19.14 37.78
N GLN A 61 27.41 18.77 38.46
CA GLN A 61 26.44 19.71 39.03
C GLN A 61 27.07 20.47 40.21
N PRO A 62 26.73 21.76 40.40
CA PRO A 62 26.81 22.38 41.71
C PRO A 62 25.46 22.26 42.46
N PRO A 63 25.48 21.87 43.75
CA PRO A 63 24.38 22.14 44.68
C PRO A 63 24.57 23.53 45.30
N LEU A 64 23.51 24.13 45.86
CA LEU A 64 23.50 25.10 46.98
C LEU A 64 22.04 25.60 47.09
N ALA A 65 21.30 25.16 48.11
CA ALA A 65 21.27 25.70 49.47
C ALA A 65 20.50 27.02 49.57
N ALA A 66 19.40 26.96 50.31
CA ALA A 66 18.67 28.09 50.85
C ALA A 66 19.57 28.92 51.78
N LEU A 67 19.41 30.24 51.74
CA LEU A 67 19.50 31.12 52.89
C LEU A 67 18.72 32.41 52.62
N ASN A 68 18.32 33.00 53.74
CA ASN A 68 17.18 33.86 53.98
C ASN A 68 17.57 35.36 53.91
N GLU A 69 16.54 36.21 53.91
CA GLU A 69 16.52 37.61 54.42
C GLU A 69 16.92 38.79 53.51
N GLY A 70 15.92 39.67 53.30
CA GLY A 70 16.02 41.07 53.71
C GLY A 70 16.40 42.10 52.65
N GLY A 71 15.41 42.79 52.07
CA GLY A 71 15.64 44.05 51.34
C GLY A 71 14.49 44.48 50.40
N ASP A 72 13.48 45.14 50.95
CA ASP A 72 12.58 46.05 50.21
C ASP A 72 13.31 47.40 49.95
N PRO A 73 12.78 48.34 49.13
CA PRO A 73 12.18 48.25 47.80
C PRO A 73 12.89 49.27 46.85
N LEU A 74 12.28 49.62 45.71
CA LEU A 74 12.70 50.64 44.73
C LEU A 74 13.69 50.21 43.62
N ALA A 75 13.15 49.52 42.63
CA ALA A 75 13.41 49.87 41.25
C ALA A 75 12.10 49.75 40.47
N THR A 76 11.28 50.81 40.47
CA THR A 76 10.20 50.91 39.49
C THR A 76 10.83 50.78 38.11
N PRO A 77 10.46 49.78 37.29
CA PRO A 77 10.95 49.72 35.92
C PRO A 77 10.52 51.02 35.24
N SER A 78 11.51 51.73 34.68
CA SER A 78 11.33 52.99 33.94
C SER A 78 10.05 52.92 33.11
N SER A 79 9.25 53.99 33.13
CA SER A 79 7.96 54.10 32.42
C SER A 79 8.04 53.56 30.98
N LEU A 80 9.18 53.76 30.31
CA LEU A 80 9.47 53.26 28.97
C LEU A 80 9.45 51.71 28.86
N VAL A 81 9.94 50.99 29.87
CA VAL A 81 9.93 49.52 29.89
C VAL A 81 8.50 48.99 30.00
N ARG A 82 7.64 49.66 30.76
CA ARG A 82 6.20 49.29 30.86
C ARG A 82 5.46 49.57 29.56
N ILE A 83 5.75 50.68 28.90
CA ILE A 83 5.18 51.04 27.60
C ILE A 83 5.61 50.02 26.54
N LEU A 84 6.91 49.72 26.45
CA LEU A 84 7.43 48.72 25.50
C LEU A 84 6.87 47.32 25.76
N ALA A 85 6.75 46.89 27.02
CA ALA A 85 6.16 45.60 27.35
C ALA A 85 4.67 45.52 26.93
N ARG A 86 3.93 46.63 27.02
CA ARG A 86 2.54 46.71 26.55
C ARG A 86 2.44 46.61 25.04
N GLU A 87 3.27 47.37 24.30
CA GLU A 87 3.29 47.33 22.84
C GLU A 87 3.69 45.95 22.31
N VAL A 88 4.71 45.32 22.90
CA VAL A 88 5.13 43.95 22.53
C VAL A 88 3.99 42.96 22.75
N ARG A 89 3.23 43.09 23.84
CA ARG A 89 2.10 42.21 24.13
C ARG A 89 0.96 42.39 23.11
N LEU A 90 0.66 43.63 22.71
CA LEU A 90 -0.37 43.91 21.69
C LEU A 90 0.04 43.35 20.32
N VAL A 91 1.32 43.46 19.95
CA VAL A 91 1.83 42.85 18.71
C VAL A 91 1.77 41.32 18.78
N GLN A 92 2.13 40.71 19.91
CA GLN A 92 2.03 39.26 20.09
C GLN A 92 0.58 38.75 20.00
N GLU A 93 -0.38 39.49 20.59
CA GLU A 93 -1.80 39.16 20.51
C GLU A 93 -2.32 39.29 19.06
N SER A 94 -1.96 40.36 18.36
CA SER A 94 -2.31 40.56 16.94
C SER A 94 -1.76 39.47 16.01
N VAL A 95 -0.49 39.09 16.18
CA VAL A 95 0.13 38.00 15.40
C VAL A 95 -0.53 36.66 15.70
N ARG A 96 -0.93 36.41 16.95
CA ARG A 96 -1.64 35.19 17.34
C ARG A 96 -3.01 35.10 16.69
N ASP A 97 -3.75 36.20 16.64
CA ASP A 97 -5.08 36.25 16.03
C ASP A 97 -5.01 36.09 14.50
N GLN A 98 -4.03 36.73 13.85
CA GLN A 98 -3.79 36.53 12.41
C GLN A 98 -3.40 35.09 12.09
N SER A 99 -2.55 34.47 12.92
CA SER A 99 -2.17 33.07 12.76
C SER A 99 -3.37 32.13 12.92
N LYS A 100 -4.25 32.40 13.88
CA LYS A 100 -5.47 31.62 14.09
C LYS A 100 -6.44 31.76 12.91
N ALA A 101 -6.65 32.98 12.41
CA ALA A 101 -7.51 33.22 11.25
C ALA A 101 -6.99 32.51 9.98
N LEU A 102 -5.67 32.51 9.76
CA LEU A 102 -5.05 31.76 8.65
C LEU A 102 -5.24 30.25 8.81
N GLN A 103 -5.08 29.71 10.01
CA GLN A 103 -5.30 28.28 10.27
C GLN A 103 -6.76 27.89 10.02
N GLU A 104 -7.72 28.69 10.48
CA GLU A 104 -9.15 28.46 10.23
C GLU A 104 -9.46 28.48 8.74
N ALA A 105 -8.98 29.49 7.99
CA ALA A 105 -9.19 29.59 6.54
C ALA A 105 -8.60 28.39 5.76
N VAL A 106 -7.43 27.89 6.17
CA VAL A 106 -6.83 26.69 5.57
C VAL A 106 -7.68 25.45 5.84
N VAL A 107 -8.20 25.29 7.06
CA VAL A 107 -9.08 24.17 7.41
C VAL A 107 -10.35 24.18 6.58
N THR A 108 -11.02 25.33 6.43
CA THR A 108 -12.22 25.45 5.59
C THR A 108 -11.92 25.11 4.13
N THR A 109 -10.81 25.62 3.59
CA THR A 109 -10.41 25.34 2.19
C THR A 109 -10.15 23.84 1.97
N VAL A 110 -9.53 23.16 2.95
CA VAL A 110 -9.28 21.71 2.89
C VAL A 110 -10.59 20.92 3.01
N GLU A 111 -11.49 21.32 3.89
CA GLU A 111 -12.81 20.67 4.04
C GLU A 111 -13.66 20.81 2.78
N GLU A 112 -13.65 21.97 2.12
CA GLU A 112 -14.32 22.19 0.84
C GLU A 112 -13.72 21.30 -0.26
N ALA A 113 -12.39 21.24 -0.36
CA ALA A 113 -11.70 20.40 -1.33
C ALA A 113 -11.98 18.90 -1.10
N LEU A 114 -11.98 18.44 0.15
CA LEU A 114 -12.31 17.05 0.49
C LEU A 114 -13.78 16.74 0.20
N SER A 115 -14.69 17.68 0.45
CA SER A 115 -16.11 17.55 0.13
C SER A 115 -16.37 17.51 -1.37
N GLN A 116 -15.56 18.19 -2.17
CA GLN A 116 -15.61 18.14 -3.63
C GLN A 116 -15.09 16.79 -4.16
N ILE A 117 -13.96 16.30 -3.65
CA ILE A 117 -13.42 14.97 -4.00
C ILE A 117 -14.43 13.87 -3.64
N ARG A 118 -15.09 13.98 -2.48
CA ARG A 118 -16.11 13.00 -2.06
C ARG A 118 -17.29 12.94 -3.02
N ARG A 119 -17.79 14.10 -3.45
CA ARG A 119 -18.86 14.18 -4.47
C ARG A 119 -18.42 13.55 -5.80
N GLU A 120 -17.20 13.83 -6.25
CA GLU A 120 -16.66 13.24 -7.49
C GLU A 120 -16.47 11.71 -7.40
N MET A 121 -16.14 11.18 -6.23
CA MET A 121 -16.00 9.73 -6.02
C MET A 121 -17.35 9.00 -6.00
N ASP A 122 -18.38 9.60 -5.41
CA ASP A 122 -19.72 9.03 -5.38
C ASP A 122 -20.34 8.97 -6.78
N ASP A 123 -20.12 10.00 -7.61
CA ASP A 123 -20.58 10.05 -9.01
C ASP A 123 -19.86 9.04 -9.93
N ASN A 124 -18.64 8.62 -9.57
CA ASN A 124 -17.82 7.72 -10.39
C ASN A 124 -17.91 6.23 -9.99
N SER A 125 -18.66 5.88 -8.94
CA SER A 125 -18.76 4.49 -8.43
C SER A 125 -19.75 3.58 -9.18
N GLY A 126 -20.49 4.10 -10.16
CA GLY A 126 -21.56 3.37 -10.86
C GLY A 126 -21.21 2.84 -12.25
N ASN A 127 -20.01 2.28 -12.48
CA ASN A 127 -19.66 1.69 -13.77
C ASN A 127 -18.67 0.51 -13.65
N ASP A 128 -19.06 -0.51 -12.90
CA ASP A 128 -18.55 -1.89 -13.04
C ASP A 128 -19.77 -2.83 -13.10
N GLY A 129 -19.92 -3.52 -14.23
CA GLY A 129 -21.02 -4.43 -14.55
C GLY A 129 -21.01 -4.66 -16.06
N GLU A 130 -20.13 -5.54 -16.53
CA GLU A 130 -20.34 -6.99 -16.68
C GLU A 130 -21.15 -7.35 -17.93
N GLU A 131 -20.71 -8.47 -18.49
CA GLU A 131 -20.91 -8.94 -19.85
C GLU A 131 -22.35 -9.35 -20.13
N GLN A 132 -22.76 -9.13 -21.38
CA GLN A 132 -24.04 -9.55 -21.94
C GLN A 132 -24.11 -11.08 -22.06
N SER A 133 -25.15 -11.68 -21.47
CA SER A 133 -25.78 -12.89 -21.97
C SER A 133 -27.30 -12.84 -21.70
N SER A 134 -28.03 -12.42 -22.74
CA SER A 134 -29.38 -12.85 -23.16
C SER A 134 -30.26 -13.64 -22.16
N SER A 135 -31.39 -13.07 -21.73
CA SER A 135 -32.72 -13.41 -22.28
C SER A 135 -33.83 -12.49 -21.71
N GLU A 136 -34.88 -12.34 -22.51
CA GLU A 136 -36.06 -11.48 -22.41
C GLU A 136 -36.80 -11.49 -21.06
N SER A 137 -37.15 -10.31 -20.52
CA SER A 137 -38.53 -9.92 -20.13
C SER A 137 -38.55 -8.41 -19.80
N GLY A 138 -39.58 -7.69 -20.25
CA GLY A 138 -39.66 -6.23 -20.15
C GLY A 138 -40.11 -5.69 -18.79
N ASP A 139 -39.58 -4.52 -18.42
CA ASP A 139 -40.30 -3.44 -17.74
C ASP A 139 -39.53 -2.11 -17.89
N PRO A 140 -40.20 -0.94 -17.95
CA PRO A 140 -39.62 0.32 -18.40
C PRO A 140 -39.09 1.22 -17.27
N CYS A 141 -38.25 2.17 -17.67
CA CYS A 141 -37.88 3.38 -16.92
C CYS A 141 -36.93 3.23 -15.72
N THR A 142 -35.66 2.93 -16.03
CA THR A 142 -34.56 3.63 -15.34
C THR A 142 -34.09 4.81 -16.20
N PRO A 143 -33.89 6.02 -15.62
CA PRO A 143 -33.38 7.16 -16.38
C PRO A 143 -31.93 6.85 -16.79
N ARG A 144 -31.74 6.56 -18.07
CA ARG A 144 -30.43 6.37 -18.69
C ARG A 144 -29.57 7.61 -18.40
N LYS A 145 -28.42 7.40 -17.74
CA LYS A 145 -27.33 8.38 -17.61
C LYS A 145 -27.17 9.14 -18.93
N GLY A 146 -27.22 10.47 -18.85
CA GLY A 146 -27.33 11.40 -19.98
C GLY A 146 -26.49 10.99 -21.18
N GLY A 147 -27.10 11.06 -22.37
CA GLY A 147 -26.46 10.73 -23.64
C GLY A 147 -25.12 11.44 -23.76
N LYS A 148 -24.03 10.67 -23.76
CA LYS A 148 -22.70 11.20 -24.06
C LYS A 148 -22.78 11.88 -25.42
N ASN A 149 -22.46 13.17 -25.48
CA ASN A 149 -22.53 13.96 -26.71
C ASN A 149 -21.73 13.25 -27.82
N LYS A 150 -22.43 12.78 -28.86
CA LYS A 150 -21.86 12.00 -29.96
C LYS A 150 -20.69 12.75 -30.62
N ALA A 151 -20.85 14.06 -30.86
CA ALA A 151 -19.83 14.90 -31.46
C ALA A 151 -18.53 14.95 -30.64
N LYS A 152 -18.63 14.93 -29.30
CA LYS A 152 -17.47 14.86 -28.41
C LYS A 152 -16.73 13.53 -28.51
N ASN A 153 -17.47 12.42 -28.63
CA ASN A 153 -16.85 11.11 -28.81
C ASN A 153 -16.16 11.02 -30.18
N ASP A 154 -16.80 11.53 -31.22
CA ASP A 154 -16.26 11.58 -32.58
C ASP A 154 -14.96 12.42 -32.60
N TYR A 155 -14.95 13.60 -31.96
CA TYR A 155 -13.76 14.42 -31.76
C TYR A 155 -12.59 13.67 -31.11
N HIS A 156 -12.87 12.95 -30.02
CA HIS A 156 -11.85 12.16 -29.36
C HIS A 156 -11.43 10.92 -30.16
N SER A 157 -12.24 10.45 -31.12
CA SER A 157 -11.84 9.40 -32.05
C SER A 157 -10.91 9.95 -33.11
N VAL A 158 -11.32 11.01 -33.81
CA VAL A 158 -10.51 11.71 -34.82
C VAL A 158 -9.15 12.11 -34.24
N LEU A 159 -9.10 12.67 -33.03
CA LEU A 159 -7.83 13.00 -32.39
C LEU A 159 -6.96 11.77 -32.12
N ARG A 160 -7.56 10.64 -31.72
CA ARG A 160 -6.79 9.42 -31.47
C ARG A 160 -6.19 8.88 -32.76
N ASP A 161 -6.95 8.91 -33.85
CA ASP A 161 -6.53 8.40 -35.14
C ASP A 161 -5.43 9.31 -35.72
N TRP A 162 -5.62 10.63 -35.66
CA TRP A 162 -4.60 11.61 -36.04
C TRP A 162 -3.28 11.46 -35.26
N LEU A 163 -3.35 11.25 -33.93
CA LEU A 163 -2.15 10.98 -33.12
C LEU A 163 -1.50 9.61 -33.44
N CYS A 164 -2.28 8.62 -33.89
CA CYS A 164 -1.74 7.35 -34.37
C CYS A 164 -0.98 7.54 -35.68
N ASP A 165 -1.53 8.32 -36.61
CA ASP A 165 -0.93 8.63 -37.92
C ASP A 165 0.39 9.39 -37.75
N LYS A 166 0.46 10.32 -36.78
CA LYS A 166 1.69 11.00 -36.36
C LYS A 166 2.67 10.10 -35.60
N GLY A 167 2.37 8.81 -35.42
CA GLY A 167 3.25 7.82 -34.77
C GLY A 167 3.34 7.94 -33.24
N LEU A 168 2.55 8.81 -32.61
CA LEU A 168 2.67 9.15 -31.18
C LEU A 168 1.95 8.15 -30.24
N ARG A 169 1.07 7.29 -30.77
CA ARG A 169 0.32 6.28 -29.99
C ARG A 169 0.84 4.85 -30.14
N LYS A 170 2.06 4.65 -30.62
CA LYS A 170 2.69 3.32 -30.63
C LYS A 170 3.00 2.87 -29.20
N ASP A 171 2.83 1.57 -28.91
CA ASP A 171 3.05 0.98 -27.57
C ASP A 171 4.47 1.16 -27.01
N THR A 172 5.40 1.55 -27.90
CA THR A 172 6.78 1.88 -27.58
C THR A 172 7.18 3.06 -28.46
N PRO A 173 7.26 4.29 -27.94
CA PRO A 173 7.82 5.38 -28.73
C PRO A 173 9.28 5.05 -29.00
N SER A 174 9.65 4.99 -30.28
CA SER A 174 10.90 4.38 -30.71
C SER A 174 12.11 5.30 -30.56
N MET A 175 11.88 6.61 -30.41
CA MET A 175 12.96 7.61 -30.40
C MET A 175 12.68 8.70 -29.36
N ILE A 176 13.73 9.09 -28.65
CA ILE A 176 13.80 10.28 -27.80
C ILE A 176 14.63 11.30 -28.59
N PRO A 177 14.29 12.59 -28.57
CA PRO A 177 15.16 13.62 -29.14
C PRO A 177 16.56 13.57 -28.51
N ASP A 178 17.59 13.93 -29.27
CA ASP A 178 18.95 14.03 -28.76
C ASP A 178 19.03 15.11 -27.67
N GLY A 179 19.75 14.82 -26.58
CA GLY A 179 19.89 15.75 -25.47
C GLY A 179 20.59 17.05 -25.87
N GLY A 180 21.54 16.96 -26.81
CA GLY A 180 22.21 18.13 -27.40
C GLY A 180 21.24 19.04 -28.14
N GLN A 181 20.35 18.45 -28.96
CA GLN A 181 19.32 19.20 -29.69
C GLN A 181 18.35 19.93 -28.73
N ILE A 182 17.92 19.28 -27.65
CA ILE A 182 17.04 19.92 -26.66
C ILE A 182 17.76 21.10 -26.00
N GLN A 183 19.01 20.92 -25.60
CA GLN A 183 19.79 21.97 -24.94
C GLN A 183 20.04 23.16 -25.87
N GLU A 184 20.39 22.90 -27.14
CA GLU A 184 20.58 23.96 -28.14
C GLU A 184 19.30 24.76 -28.40
N TYR A 185 18.13 24.13 -28.36
CA TYR A 185 16.85 24.83 -28.48
C TYR A 185 16.54 25.68 -27.24
N VAL A 186 16.76 25.13 -26.04
CA VAL A 186 16.62 25.87 -24.77
C VAL A 186 17.56 27.08 -24.73
N ASP A 187 18.76 26.96 -25.29
CA ASP A 187 19.75 28.03 -25.42
C ASP A 187 19.45 29.01 -26.58
N HIS A 188 18.34 28.84 -27.29
CA HIS A 188 17.93 29.62 -28.47
C HIS A 188 18.93 29.60 -29.64
N ARG A 189 19.66 28.49 -29.81
CA ARG A 189 20.73 28.35 -30.83
C ARG A 189 20.32 27.54 -32.06
N ARG A 190 19.23 26.76 -32.00
CA ARG A 190 18.75 25.91 -33.11
C ARG A 190 17.23 25.90 -33.25
N ASN A 191 16.79 25.38 -34.39
CA ASN A 191 15.38 25.11 -34.70
C ASN A 191 14.75 24.18 -33.65
N GLY A 192 13.52 24.50 -33.26
CA GLY A 192 12.78 23.79 -32.23
C GLY A 192 12.20 22.44 -32.67
N PRO A 193 11.26 21.89 -31.88
CA PRO A 193 10.59 20.64 -32.21
C PRO A 193 9.82 20.74 -33.54
N ASN A 194 9.58 19.60 -34.19
CA ASN A 194 8.89 19.52 -35.48
C ASN A 194 7.50 18.85 -35.31
N ALA A 195 6.45 19.46 -35.87
CA ALA A 195 5.09 18.91 -35.83
C ALA A 195 4.84 17.78 -36.85
N GLU A 196 5.66 17.69 -37.91
CA GLU A 196 5.55 16.61 -38.90
C GLU A 196 6.17 15.31 -38.40
N GLU A 197 7.30 15.42 -37.71
CA GLU A 197 8.01 14.31 -37.08
C GLU A 197 8.11 14.55 -35.56
N PRO A 198 7.00 14.41 -34.83
CA PRO A 198 6.94 14.80 -33.43
C PRO A 198 7.76 13.86 -32.53
N LEU A 199 8.82 14.40 -31.93
CA LEU A 199 9.68 13.70 -30.98
C LEU A 199 9.56 14.31 -29.58
N PHE A 200 8.84 13.61 -28.71
CA PHE A 200 8.75 13.98 -27.30
C PHE A 200 9.95 13.48 -26.51
N ASP A 201 10.42 14.31 -25.58
CA ASP A 201 11.22 13.81 -24.47
C ASP A 201 10.28 13.21 -23.41
N TRP A 202 10.14 11.89 -23.45
CA TRP A 202 9.27 11.15 -22.55
C TRP A 202 9.79 11.09 -21.11
N THR A 203 11.05 11.46 -20.87
CA THR A 203 11.69 11.43 -19.54
C THR A 203 11.30 12.65 -18.70
N VAL A 204 11.02 13.79 -19.33
CA VAL A 204 10.66 15.06 -18.68
C VAL A 204 9.15 15.34 -18.71
N PRO A 205 8.59 16.17 -17.81
CA PRO A 205 7.18 16.57 -17.83
C PRO A 205 6.75 17.20 -19.16
N PHE A 206 5.44 17.15 -19.47
CA PHE A 206 4.89 17.80 -20.68
C PHE A 206 5.01 19.34 -20.64
N GLY A 207 5.17 19.92 -19.44
CA GLY A 207 5.44 21.36 -19.28
C GLY A 207 6.91 21.74 -19.43
N HIS A 208 7.80 20.80 -19.78
CA HIS A 208 9.17 21.13 -20.17
C HIS A 208 9.15 21.90 -21.49
N ILE A 209 10.00 22.93 -21.64
CA ILE A 209 9.98 23.89 -22.77
C ILE A 209 9.87 23.18 -24.13
N TRP A 210 10.69 22.15 -24.37
CA TRP A 210 10.64 21.33 -25.60
C TRP A 210 9.28 20.66 -25.84
N ASN A 211 8.76 19.96 -24.83
CA ASN A 211 7.50 19.22 -24.93
C ASN A 211 6.29 20.16 -25.01
N ASP A 212 6.37 21.28 -24.30
CA ASP A 212 5.31 22.27 -24.21
C ASP A 212 5.14 23.00 -25.55
N GLU A 213 6.25 23.32 -26.22
CA GLU A 213 6.27 23.85 -27.59
C GLU A 213 5.70 22.84 -28.59
N LEU A 214 6.20 21.60 -28.58
CA LEU A 214 5.71 20.55 -29.49
C LEU A 214 4.21 20.31 -29.32
N LEU A 215 3.70 20.33 -28.09
CA LEU A 215 2.26 20.23 -27.82
C LEU A 215 1.47 21.41 -28.37
N GLY A 216 2.05 22.62 -28.35
CA GLY A 216 1.46 23.80 -28.99
C GLY A 216 1.33 23.60 -30.50
N MET A 217 2.42 23.23 -31.16
CA MET A 217 2.44 22.99 -32.61
C MET A 217 1.47 21.87 -33.03
N LEU A 218 1.42 20.77 -32.26
CA LEU A 218 0.47 19.68 -32.52
C LEU A 218 -0.98 20.11 -32.33
N ALA A 219 -1.26 20.96 -31.34
CA ALA A 219 -2.60 21.47 -31.11
C ALA A 219 -3.05 22.40 -32.25
N GLU A 220 -2.18 23.28 -32.75
CA GLU A 220 -2.46 24.12 -33.92
C GLU A 220 -2.71 23.28 -35.18
N ALA A 221 -1.82 22.32 -35.46
CA ALA A 221 -1.96 21.42 -36.61
C ALA A 221 -3.27 20.61 -36.54
N PHE A 222 -3.64 20.13 -35.36
CA PHE A 222 -4.89 19.40 -35.18
C PHE A 222 -6.14 20.28 -35.34
N ILE A 223 -6.12 21.52 -34.82
CA ILE A 223 -7.22 22.47 -35.03
C ILE A 223 -7.40 22.74 -36.53
N LEU A 224 -6.32 22.95 -37.26
CA LEU A 224 -6.35 23.14 -38.72
C LEU A 224 -6.90 21.90 -39.44
N HIS A 225 -6.45 20.70 -39.05
CA HIS A 225 -6.94 19.43 -39.60
C HIS A 225 -8.47 19.28 -39.43
N VAL A 226 -8.99 19.50 -38.22
CA VAL A 226 -10.43 19.33 -37.93
C VAL A 226 -11.29 20.40 -38.63
N THR A 227 -10.81 21.64 -38.71
CA THR A 227 -11.56 22.76 -39.29
C THR A 227 -11.51 22.79 -40.82
N THR A 228 -10.37 22.45 -41.43
CA THR A 228 -10.16 22.52 -42.88
C THR A 228 -10.70 21.29 -43.60
N GLU A 229 -10.53 20.10 -43.02
CA GLU A 229 -11.00 18.86 -43.64
C GLU A 229 -12.48 18.57 -43.36
N GLY A 230 -13.15 19.43 -42.59
CA GLY A 230 -14.59 19.36 -42.34
C GLY A 230 -15.05 18.11 -41.59
N GLN A 231 -14.13 17.38 -40.93
CA GLN A 231 -14.45 16.14 -40.23
C GLN A 231 -15.45 16.34 -39.09
N ILE A 232 -15.46 17.53 -38.49
CA ILE A 232 -16.40 17.89 -37.41
C ILE A 232 -16.91 19.29 -37.62
N ARG A 233 -18.23 19.46 -37.61
CA ARG A 233 -18.83 20.78 -37.80
C ARG A 233 -18.67 21.62 -36.52
N PRO A 234 -18.19 22.87 -36.60
CA PRO A 234 -17.95 23.71 -35.42
C PRO A 234 -19.20 24.01 -34.57
N ASP A 235 -20.39 23.93 -35.15
CA ASP A 235 -21.69 24.10 -34.47
C ASP A 235 -22.05 22.94 -33.54
N GLN A 236 -21.41 21.78 -33.69
CA GLN A 236 -21.69 20.57 -32.90
C GLN A 236 -20.85 20.45 -31.63
N LEU A 237 -19.83 21.29 -31.48
CA LEU A 237 -18.89 21.26 -30.35
C LEU A 237 -18.80 22.63 -29.66
N GLU A 238 -18.55 22.60 -28.36
CA GLU A 238 -18.25 23.81 -27.61
C GLU A 238 -16.95 24.46 -28.12
N LYS A 239 -16.92 25.80 -28.15
CA LYS A 239 -15.76 26.60 -28.63
C LYS A 239 -14.42 26.17 -28.03
N LYS A 240 -14.41 25.73 -26.77
CA LYS A 240 -13.22 25.24 -26.05
C LYS A 240 -12.49 24.09 -26.76
N TYR A 241 -13.17 23.29 -27.59
CA TYR A 241 -12.53 22.22 -28.36
C TYR A 241 -11.70 22.72 -29.54
N PHE A 242 -11.76 24.01 -29.84
CA PHE A 242 -10.95 24.69 -30.86
C PHE A 242 -9.98 25.70 -30.24
N GLU A 243 -9.93 25.80 -28.90
CA GLU A 243 -9.00 26.68 -28.20
C GLU A 243 -7.66 25.97 -27.98
N LEU A 244 -6.57 26.62 -28.40
CA LEU A 244 -5.22 26.06 -28.37
C LEU A 244 -4.86 25.44 -27.01
N ARG A 245 -5.14 26.17 -25.93
CA ARG A 245 -4.84 25.74 -24.55
C ARG A 245 -5.55 24.43 -24.17
N GLU A 246 -6.81 24.27 -24.56
CA GLU A 246 -7.61 23.09 -24.22
C GLU A 246 -7.25 21.91 -25.12
N VAL A 247 -7.02 22.13 -26.41
CA VAL A 247 -6.54 21.07 -27.31
C VAL A 247 -5.19 20.52 -26.84
N LYS A 248 -4.26 21.40 -26.45
CA LYS A 248 -2.96 21.04 -25.84
C LYS A 248 -3.13 20.13 -24.63
N LYS A 249 -4.06 20.48 -23.74
CA LYS A 249 -4.39 19.69 -22.54
C LYS A 249 -4.99 18.33 -22.90
N ILE A 250 -5.88 18.27 -23.88
CA ILE A 250 -6.49 17.02 -24.35
C ILE A 250 -5.42 16.10 -24.94
N ILE A 251 -4.52 16.62 -25.80
CA ILE A 251 -3.40 15.86 -26.37
C ILE A 251 -2.50 15.31 -25.25
N SER A 252 -2.13 16.16 -24.29
CA SER A 252 -1.30 15.76 -23.14
C SER A 252 -1.94 14.64 -22.32
N VAL A 253 -3.26 14.67 -22.12
CA VAL A 253 -4.01 13.61 -21.45
C VAL A 253 -3.97 12.32 -22.26
N LYS A 254 -4.14 12.38 -23.58
CA LYS A 254 -4.10 11.19 -24.46
C LYS A 254 -2.70 10.56 -24.53
N LEU A 255 -1.64 11.37 -24.50
CA LEU A 255 -0.26 10.90 -24.54
C LEU A 255 0.29 10.46 -23.17
N ARG A 256 -0.42 10.76 -22.08
CA ARG A 256 -0.01 10.38 -20.72
C ARG A 256 0.20 8.88 -20.56
N ASP A 257 -0.68 8.07 -21.15
CA ASP A 257 -0.56 6.61 -21.04
C ASP A 257 0.66 6.08 -21.80
N VAL A 258 0.98 6.69 -22.95
CA VAL A 258 2.19 6.39 -23.74
C VAL A 258 3.44 6.76 -22.94
N LYS A 259 3.48 7.97 -22.38
CA LYS A 259 4.56 8.41 -21.49
C LYS A 259 4.74 7.47 -20.29
N ASN A 260 3.65 7.11 -19.62
CA ASN A 260 3.69 6.19 -18.49
C ASN A 260 4.12 4.78 -18.92
N ALA A 261 3.77 4.33 -20.12
CA ALA A 261 4.24 3.07 -20.68
C ALA A 261 5.74 3.12 -20.98
N PHE A 262 6.24 4.22 -21.52
CA PHE A 262 7.66 4.47 -21.75
C PHE A 262 8.45 4.52 -20.43
N LEU A 263 8.05 5.36 -19.48
CA LEU A 263 8.74 5.49 -18.18
C LEU A 263 8.75 4.18 -17.37
N ARG A 264 7.77 3.29 -17.58
CA ARG A 264 7.78 1.95 -16.97
C ARG A 264 8.84 1.02 -17.57
N ARG A 265 9.32 1.30 -18.78
CA ARG A 265 10.37 0.56 -19.49
C ARG A 265 11.72 1.27 -19.41
N TYR A 266 11.75 2.58 -19.22
CA TYR A 266 12.97 3.36 -19.18
C TYR A 266 13.75 3.10 -17.89
N ASP A 267 15.03 2.78 -18.02
CA ASP A 267 15.96 2.72 -16.91
C ASP A 267 16.72 4.04 -16.81
N HIS A 268 16.54 4.75 -15.70
CA HIS A 268 17.16 6.06 -15.48
C HIS A 268 18.66 5.97 -15.22
N GLU A 269 19.18 4.80 -14.80
CA GLU A 269 20.61 4.62 -14.54
C GLU A 269 21.38 4.41 -15.84
N THR A 270 20.82 3.60 -16.75
CA THR A 270 21.46 3.24 -18.02
C THR A 270 21.04 4.13 -19.18
N GLY A 271 19.93 4.86 -19.06
CA GLY A 271 19.34 5.65 -20.15
C GLY A 271 18.71 4.80 -21.26
N VAL A 272 18.51 3.49 -21.02
CA VAL A 272 18.07 2.53 -22.03
C VAL A 272 16.68 1.99 -21.72
N LEU A 273 15.91 1.67 -22.76
CA LEU A 273 14.65 0.95 -22.64
C LEU A 273 14.90 -0.53 -22.29
N MET A 274 14.41 -0.95 -21.12
CA MET A 274 14.47 -2.34 -20.67
C MET A 274 13.75 -3.28 -21.65
N PRO A 275 14.32 -4.48 -21.92
CA PRO A 275 13.67 -5.49 -22.74
C PRO A 275 12.37 -6.00 -22.10
N THR A 276 11.41 -6.41 -22.94
CA THR A 276 10.05 -6.81 -22.54
C THR A 276 10.03 -7.95 -21.50
N SER A 277 10.95 -8.93 -21.60
CA SER A 277 11.03 -10.08 -20.69
C SER A 277 11.35 -9.67 -19.24
N ALA A 278 12.37 -8.83 -19.03
CA ALA A 278 12.74 -8.34 -17.71
C ALA A 278 11.62 -7.50 -17.05
N ARG A 279 10.78 -6.85 -17.87
CA ARG A 279 9.58 -6.13 -17.41
C ARG A 279 8.50 -7.10 -16.95
N GLU A 280 8.23 -8.15 -17.71
CA GLU A 280 7.24 -9.16 -17.36
C GLU A 280 7.59 -9.81 -16.03
N ASP A 281 8.86 -10.17 -15.83
CA ASP A 281 9.34 -10.72 -14.55
C ASP A 281 9.11 -9.73 -13.39
N ARG A 282 9.51 -8.46 -13.55
CA ARG A 282 9.28 -7.42 -12.53
C ARG A 282 7.79 -7.21 -12.26
N ALA A 283 6.94 -7.25 -13.29
CA ALA A 283 5.50 -7.09 -13.17
C ALA A 283 4.86 -8.30 -12.47
N GLN A 284 5.29 -9.52 -12.80
CA GLN A 284 4.86 -10.75 -12.15
C GLN A 284 5.24 -10.75 -10.66
N VAL A 285 6.47 -10.39 -10.31
CA VAL A 285 6.92 -10.25 -8.92
C VAL A 285 6.07 -9.22 -8.17
N LYS A 286 5.81 -8.04 -8.76
CA LYS A 286 4.92 -7.02 -8.17
C LYS A 286 3.49 -7.52 -8.00
N LYS A 287 2.93 -8.23 -8.99
CA LYS A 287 1.58 -8.80 -8.94
C LYS A 287 1.47 -9.89 -7.87
N ALA A 288 2.48 -10.75 -7.76
CA ALA A 288 2.58 -11.77 -6.70
C ALA A 288 2.63 -11.11 -5.31
N ALA A 289 3.50 -10.11 -5.12
CA ALA A 289 3.59 -9.37 -3.86
C ALA A 289 2.28 -8.66 -3.50
N LYS A 290 1.60 -8.03 -4.46
CA LYS A 290 0.28 -7.40 -4.25
C LYS A 290 -0.77 -8.43 -3.85
N THR A 291 -0.77 -9.60 -4.48
CA THR A 291 -1.69 -10.70 -4.17
C THR A 291 -1.46 -11.22 -2.76
N VAL A 292 -0.19 -11.41 -2.36
CA VAL A 292 0.19 -11.80 -1.00
C VAL A 292 -0.29 -10.76 0.02
N ARG A 293 -0.03 -9.46 -0.22
CA ARG A 293 -0.51 -8.36 0.65
C ARG A 293 -2.03 -8.34 0.77
N LYS A 294 -2.77 -8.51 -0.34
CA LYS A 294 -4.24 -8.59 -0.33
C LYS A 294 -4.74 -9.76 0.52
N ARG A 295 -4.11 -10.94 0.39
CA ARG A 295 -4.44 -12.12 1.20
C ARG A 295 -4.21 -11.86 2.69
N HIS A 296 -3.06 -11.30 3.06
CA HIS A 296 -2.78 -10.93 4.46
C HIS A 296 -3.82 -9.96 5.01
N HIS A 297 -4.14 -8.90 4.27
CA HIS A 297 -5.15 -7.92 4.68
C HIS A 297 -6.54 -8.54 4.89
N SER A 298 -6.98 -9.40 3.96
CA SER A 298 -8.25 -10.12 4.09
C SER A 298 -8.28 -11.03 5.33
N ARG A 299 -7.18 -11.73 5.64
CA ARG A 299 -7.07 -12.58 6.83
C ARG A 299 -7.10 -11.78 8.14
N THR A 300 -6.45 -10.62 8.18
CA THR A 300 -6.53 -9.68 9.30
C THR A 300 -7.97 -9.23 9.56
N ILE A 301 -8.71 -8.89 8.50
CA ILE A 301 -10.15 -8.52 8.59
C ILE A 301 -10.99 -9.70 9.08
N GLY A 302 -10.77 -10.89 8.53
CA GLY A 302 -11.48 -12.10 8.93
C GLY A 302 -11.27 -12.45 10.40
N THR A 303 -10.02 -12.36 10.88
CA THR A 303 -9.65 -12.60 12.28
C THR A 303 -10.30 -11.57 13.21
N PHE A 304 -10.23 -10.28 12.87
CA PHE A 304 -10.90 -9.22 13.62
C PHE A 304 -12.41 -9.50 13.76
N SER A 305 -13.06 -9.80 12.63
CA SER A 305 -14.50 -10.02 12.57
C SER A 305 -14.92 -11.25 13.36
N ARG A 306 -14.13 -12.34 13.29
CA ARG A 306 -14.38 -13.56 14.05
C ARG A 306 -14.25 -13.33 15.55
N ARG A 307 -13.17 -12.70 16.01
CA ARG A 307 -12.99 -12.36 17.44
C ARG A 307 -14.11 -11.46 17.95
N LYS A 308 -14.53 -10.47 17.15
CA LYS A 308 -15.69 -9.62 17.46
C LYS A 308 -16.97 -10.43 17.65
N LYS A 309 -17.21 -11.44 16.79
CA LYS A 309 -18.38 -12.34 16.92
C LYS A 309 -18.31 -13.19 18.18
N ILE A 310 -17.16 -13.80 18.48
CA ILE A 310 -16.96 -14.61 19.69
C ILE A 310 -17.24 -13.77 20.93
N ILE A 311 -16.57 -12.63 21.05
CA ILE A 311 -16.73 -11.72 22.19
C ILE A 311 -18.19 -11.26 22.33
N LYS A 312 -18.86 -10.90 21.22
CA LYS A 312 -20.26 -10.48 21.26
C LYS A 312 -21.18 -11.60 21.76
N HIS A 313 -20.96 -12.83 21.33
CA HIS A 313 -21.77 -13.98 21.74
C HIS A 313 -21.64 -14.23 23.25
N TYR A 314 -20.42 -14.40 23.75
CA TYR A 314 -20.19 -14.71 25.18
C TYR A 314 -20.48 -13.54 26.12
N LYS A 315 -20.35 -12.30 25.64
CA LYS A 315 -20.87 -11.13 26.36
C LYS A 315 -22.40 -11.20 26.51
N GLY A 316 -23.10 -11.69 25.48
CA GLY A 316 -24.57 -11.81 25.48
C GLY A 316 -25.10 -12.97 26.32
N THR A 317 -24.32 -14.04 26.53
CA THR A 317 -24.69 -15.16 27.40
C THR A 317 -24.57 -14.83 28.89
N GLY A 318 -23.89 -13.73 29.26
CA GLY A 318 -23.74 -13.26 30.64
C GLY A 318 -22.68 -14.00 31.46
N THR A 319 -22.06 -15.05 30.91
CA THR A 319 -20.94 -15.78 31.52
C THR A 319 -19.70 -14.90 31.55
N GLU A 320 -19.07 -14.73 32.72
CA GLU A 320 -17.77 -14.04 32.85
C GLU A 320 -17.78 -12.63 32.22
N LEU A 321 -18.89 -11.90 32.43
CA LEU A 321 -19.16 -10.60 31.82
C LEU A 321 -18.00 -9.58 31.94
N PRO A 322 -17.29 -9.45 33.09
CA PRO A 322 -16.16 -8.52 33.21
C PRO A 322 -15.01 -8.85 32.24
N PHE A 323 -14.71 -10.13 32.06
CA PHE A 323 -13.68 -10.59 31.12
C PHE A 323 -14.05 -10.24 29.69
N TRP A 324 -15.26 -10.61 29.24
CA TRP A 324 -15.70 -10.36 27.86
C TRP A 324 -15.89 -8.87 27.55
N GLN A 325 -16.29 -8.06 28.54
CA GLN A 325 -16.29 -6.61 28.41
C GLN A 325 -14.87 -6.07 28.24
N GLY A 326 -13.92 -6.52 29.06
CA GLY A 326 -12.52 -6.16 28.92
C GLY A 326 -11.94 -6.55 27.56
N MET A 327 -12.27 -7.75 27.06
CA MET A 327 -11.86 -8.20 25.73
C MET A 327 -12.46 -7.37 24.59
N ALA A 328 -13.71 -6.90 24.74
CA ALA A 328 -14.33 -5.99 23.79
C ALA A 328 -13.59 -4.63 23.74
N ASP A 329 -13.17 -4.12 24.90
CA ASP A 329 -12.38 -2.89 25.00
C ASP A 329 -11.01 -3.05 24.34
N VAL A 330 -10.30 -4.15 24.65
CA VAL A 330 -9.00 -4.47 24.03
C VAL A 330 -9.13 -4.58 22.50
N LEU A 331 -10.16 -5.28 22.01
CA LEU A 331 -10.39 -5.44 20.58
C LEU A 331 -10.68 -4.09 19.90
N THR A 332 -11.44 -3.22 20.56
CA THR A 332 -11.82 -1.90 20.04
C THR A 332 -10.59 -0.99 19.94
N SER A 333 -9.78 -0.93 21.00
CA SER A 333 -8.57 -0.11 21.05
C SER A 333 -7.50 -0.58 20.06
N LEU A 334 -7.27 -1.89 19.94
CA LEU A 334 -6.31 -2.44 18.97
C LEU A 334 -6.80 -2.35 17.52
N GLY A 335 -8.11 -2.38 17.31
CA GLY A 335 -8.73 -2.42 15.99
C GLY A 335 -8.17 -3.54 15.11
N ARG A 336 -8.11 -3.28 13.80
CA ARG A 336 -7.47 -4.20 12.83
C ARG A 336 -5.94 -4.20 12.97
N GLY A 337 -5.36 -3.12 13.48
CA GLY A 337 -3.92 -2.94 13.59
C GLY A 337 -3.27 -3.92 14.58
N GLY A 338 -3.98 -4.33 15.64
CA GLY A 338 -3.49 -5.34 16.59
C GLY A 338 -3.75 -6.81 16.18
N MET A 339 -4.36 -7.08 15.02
CA MET A 339 -4.53 -8.45 14.55
C MET A 339 -3.27 -8.93 13.83
N SER A 340 -2.69 -10.05 14.28
CA SER A 340 -1.62 -10.72 13.56
C SER A 340 -2.15 -11.29 12.25
N SER A 341 -1.32 -11.21 11.21
CA SER A 341 -1.53 -12.03 10.01
C SER A 341 -0.77 -13.33 10.20
N ASP A 342 -1.17 -14.34 9.44
CA ASP A 342 -0.41 -15.57 9.23
C ASP A 342 0.91 -15.32 8.47
N GLU A 343 2.02 -15.96 8.86
CA GLU A 343 3.33 -15.92 8.16
C GLU A 343 3.34 -16.83 6.93
N SER A 344 2.81 -18.04 7.07
CA SER A 344 2.88 -19.07 6.05
C SER A 344 1.55 -19.18 5.29
N GLY A 345 1.64 -19.27 3.97
CA GLY A 345 0.50 -19.65 3.12
C GLY A 345 0.17 -21.14 3.25
N TYR A 346 1.14 -21.94 3.71
CA TYR A 346 1.09 -23.39 3.89
C TYR A 346 2.23 -23.77 4.85
N GLU A 347 1.96 -24.52 5.91
CA GLU A 347 2.98 -25.30 6.59
C GLU A 347 2.77 -26.77 6.29
N ALA A 348 3.87 -27.49 6.06
CA ALA A 348 3.82 -28.90 5.77
C ALA A 348 3.07 -29.66 6.88
N PRO A 349 2.28 -30.69 6.52
CA PRO A 349 1.70 -31.58 7.51
C PRO A 349 2.82 -32.19 8.37
N ARG A 350 2.49 -32.63 9.59
CA ARG A 350 3.43 -33.23 10.56
C ARG A 350 4.36 -34.23 9.85
N PRO A 351 5.66 -34.31 10.22
CA PRO A 351 6.55 -35.34 9.70
C PRO A 351 5.91 -36.73 9.89
N GLY A 352 5.74 -37.48 8.79
CA GLY A 352 5.07 -38.79 8.74
C GLY A 352 3.69 -38.81 8.07
N ALA A 353 3.06 -37.67 7.81
CA ALA A 353 1.78 -37.60 7.11
C ALA A 353 2.01 -37.38 5.60
N ALA A 354 2.43 -38.44 4.90
CA ALA A 354 2.76 -38.34 3.48
C ALA A 354 1.57 -37.83 2.65
N HIS A 355 0.34 -38.32 2.84
CA HIS A 355 -0.77 -38.01 1.90
C HIS A 355 -2.16 -37.82 2.52
N SER A 356 -2.29 -37.54 3.83
CA SER A 356 -3.62 -37.32 4.42
C SER A 356 -4.03 -35.85 4.41
N ARG A 357 -5.33 -35.60 4.34
CA ARG A 357 -6.03 -34.31 4.47
C ARG A 357 -5.81 -33.65 5.84
N THR A 358 -4.57 -33.57 6.32
CA THR A 358 -4.24 -33.02 7.63
C THR A 358 -4.57 -31.53 7.60
N ARG A 359 -5.36 -31.08 8.58
CA ARG A 359 -5.80 -29.67 8.67
C ARG A 359 -4.58 -28.76 8.56
N LYS A 360 -4.62 -27.89 7.57
CA LYS A 360 -3.59 -26.88 7.35
C LYS A 360 -3.37 -26.08 8.63
N ARG A 361 -2.15 -26.12 9.14
CA ARG A 361 -1.70 -25.28 10.26
C ARG A 361 -1.00 -24.05 9.72
N VAL A 362 -1.05 -22.97 10.48
CA VAL A 362 -0.49 -21.70 10.05
C VAL A 362 0.23 -21.00 11.20
N ARG A 363 1.48 -20.57 10.99
CA ARG A 363 2.20 -19.73 11.95
C ARG A 363 1.66 -18.32 11.98
N GLN A 364 1.55 -17.76 13.18
CA GLN A 364 1.25 -16.35 13.35
C GLN A 364 2.49 -15.49 13.12
N ARG A 365 2.30 -14.35 12.45
CA ARG A 365 3.32 -13.32 12.34
C ARG A 365 3.37 -12.57 13.65
N PRO A 366 4.50 -12.60 14.37
CA PRO A 366 4.61 -11.95 15.66
C PRO A 366 4.49 -10.44 15.44
N LYS A 367 3.74 -9.79 16.33
CA LYS A 367 3.76 -8.34 16.44
C LYS A 367 4.75 -8.03 17.55
N THR A 368 5.99 -7.73 17.20
CA THR A 368 7.05 -7.49 18.19
C THR A 368 6.75 -6.32 19.12
N TRP A 369 5.85 -5.43 18.73
CA TRP A 369 5.44 -4.29 19.55
C TRP A 369 4.30 -4.61 20.53
N LEU A 370 3.59 -5.72 20.35
CA LEU A 370 2.40 -6.06 21.14
C LEU A 370 2.79 -6.95 22.32
N ASN A 371 2.32 -6.63 23.52
CA ASN A 371 2.56 -7.44 24.71
C ASN A 371 2.10 -8.91 24.48
N HIS A 372 2.93 -9.88 24.86
CA HIS A 372 2.65 -11.31 24.71
C HIS A 372 1.35 -11.74 25.41
N GLU A 373 1.01 -11.14 26.55
CA GLU A 373 -0.20 -11.47 27.33
C GLU A 373 -1.46 -11.22 26.50
N ILE A 374 -1.46 -10.17 25.66
CA ILE A 374 -2.55 -9.91 24.72
C ILE A 374 -2.64 -11.03 23.66
N GLY A 375 -1.50 -11.59 23.26
CA GLY A 375 -1.44 -12.77 22.39
C GLY A 375 -2.11 -13.99 23.02
N GLU A 376 -1.86 -14.25 24.30
CA GLU A 376 -2.48 -15.34 25.06
C GLU A 376 -3.99 -15.13 25.21
N LEU A 377 -4.42 -13.90 25.53
CA LEU A 377 -5.84 -13.53 25.55
C LEU A 377 -6.51 -13.79 24.20
N TRP A 378 -5.83 -13.48 23.10
CA TRP A 378 -6.35 -13.78 21.77
C TRP A 378 -6.43 -15.27 21.47
N GLN A 379 -5.47 -16.06 21.91
CA GLN A 379 -5.53 -17.51 21.79
C GLN A 379 -6.72 -18.06 22.57
N HIS A 380 -6.97 -17.55 23.77
CA HIS A 380 -8.13 -17.93 24.58
C HIS A 380 -9.46 -17.60 23.87
N VAL A 381 -9.61 -16.37 23.34
CA VAL A 381 -10.80 -15.99 22.56
C VAL A 381 -11.02 -16.93 21.39
N GLU A 382 -9.97 -17.30 20.65
CA GLU A 382 -10.10 -18.17 19.47
C GLU A 382 -10.48 -19.60 19.83
N GLN A 383 -10.08 -20.11 21.00
CA GLN A 383 -10.47 -21.45 21.49
C GLN A 383 -11.97 -21.53 21.77
N CYS A 384 -12.61 -20.43 22.17
CA CYS A 384 -14.06 -20.37 22.35
C CYS A 384 -14.85 -20.40 21.03
N TYR A 385 -14.19 -20.43 19.85
CA TYR A 385 -14.87 -20.50 18.56
C TYR A 385 -15.73 -21.76 18.42
N ASP A 386 -15.26 -22.90 18.94
CA ASP A 386 -15.97 -24.18 18.85
C ASP A 386 -17.22 -24.22 19.71
N GLY A 387 -17.32 -23.37 20.74
CA GLY A 387 -18.53 -23.21 21.54
C GLY A 387 -19.60 -22.32 20.90
N LEU A 388 -19.33 -21.68 19.75
CA LEU A 388 -20.34 -20.88 19.05
C LEU A 388 -21.46 -21.74 18.45
N PRO A 389 -22.71 -21.24 18.41
CA PRO A 389 -23.78 -21.83 17.61
C PRO A 389 -23.40 -21.92 16.13
N ASP A 390 -23.82 -23.00 15.45
CA ASP A 390 -23.48 -23.25 14.04
C ASP A 390 -23.95 -22.12 13.10
N VAL A 391 -25.06 -21.47 13.44
CA VAL A 391 -25.57 -20.29 12.73
C VAL A 391 -24.54 -19.16 12.68
N LEU A 392 -23.68 -19.04 13.70
CA LEU A 392 -22.61 -18.03 13.79
C LEU A 392 -21.28 -18.50 13.18
N LYS A 393 -21.09 -19.82 12.99
CA LYS A 393 -19.88 -20.45 12.44
C LYS A 393 -19.80 -20.47 10.91
N ARG A 394 -20.70 -19.78 10.19
CA ARG A 394 -20.74 -19.76 8.71
C ARG A 394 -19.37 -19.40 8.10
N GLY A 395 -18.94 -20.21 7.13
CA GLY A 395 -17.68 -20.05 6.40
C GLY A 395 -16.65 -21.13 6.73
N ASN A 396 -15.41 -20.95 6.24
CA ASN A 396 -14.33 -21.88 6.55
C ASN A 396 -13.91 -21.77 8.02
N THR A 397 -13.80 -22.92 8.69
CA THR A 397 -13.25 -23.03 10.05
C THR A 397 -11.87 -22.36 10.09
N PRO A 398 -11.54 -21.61 11.16
CA PRO A 398 -10.20 -21.07 11.33
C PRO A 398 -9.16 -22.19 11.30
N TYR A 399 -8.01 -21.90 10.69
CA TYR A 399 -6.87 -22.82 10.74
C TYR A 399 -6.29 -22.88 12.15
N ASP A 400 -5.81 -24.04 12.54
CA ASP A 400 -5.04 -24.19 13.78
C ASP A 400 -3.75 -23.38 13.66
N ARG A 401 -3.47 -22.57 14.68
CA ARG A 401 -2.34 -21.67 14.67
C ARG A 401 -1.18 -22.20 15.49
N ILE A 402 0.03 -22.04 14.96
CA ILE A 402 1.26 -22.23 15.72
C ILE A 402 1.60 -20.87 16.34
N PRO A 403 1.64 -20.76 17.67
CA PRO A 403 1.92 -19.50 18.35
C PRO A 403 3.37 -19.04 18.12
N GLU A 404 4.29 -19.99 17.93
CA GLU A 404 5.70 -19.70 17.72
C GLU A 404 5.99 -19.16 16.32
N PRO A 405 6.59 -17.96 16.22
CA PRO A 405 6.97 -17.39 14.94
C PRO A 405 8.10 -18.20 14.30
N LYS A 406 8.25 -18.13 12.98
CA LYS A 406 9.39 -18.74 12.31
C LYS A 406 10.69 -18.07 12.79
N ARG A 407 11.66 -18.86 13.25
CA ARG A 407 13.00 -18.34 13.59
C ARG A 407 13.62 -17.73 12.33
N ALA A 408 13.85 -16.41 12.37
CA ALA A 408 14.52 -15.71 11.28
C ALA A 408 15.97 -16.20 11.14
N PRO A 409 16.47 -16.42 9.90
CA PRO A 409 17.87 -16.74 9.68
C PRO A 409 18.77 -15.60 10.19
N PRO A 410 20.03 -15.90 10.60
CA PRO A 410 20.93 -14.91 11.20
C PRO A 410 21.07 -13.61 10.40
N GLN A 411 21.06 -13.70 9.07
CA GLN A 411 21.21 -12.56 8.13
C GLN A 411 19.99 -11.61 8.08
N GLU A 412 18.80 -12.04 8.54
CA GLU A 412 17.60 -11.19 8.61
C GLU A 412 17.40 -10.56 9.99
N ARG A 413 18.17 -10.98 11.01
CA ARG A 413 18.10 -10.41 12.36
C ARG A 413 18.51 -8.94 12.39
N ASP A 414 19.42 -8.51 11.52
CA ASP A 414 19.82 -7.10 11.43
C ASP A 414 18.75 -6.19 10.82
N LYS A 415 17.85 -6.75 10.00
CA LYS A 415 16.65 -6.06 9.50
C LYS A 415 15.52 -6.00 10.53
N ALA A 416 15.63 -6.73 11.65
CA ALA A 416 14.70 -6.65 12.77
C ALA A 416 14.74 -5.28 13.48
N LYS A 417 15.70 -4.40 13.14
CA LYS A 417 15.67 -2.97 13.47
C LYS A 417 14.45 -2.22 12.92
N VAL A 418 13.59 -2.81 12.07
CA VAL A 418 12.46 -2.11 11.45
C VAL A 418 11.13 -2.89 11.58
N GLN A 419 10.64 -3.07 12.81
CA GLN A 419 9.21 -3.30 13.05
C GLN A 419 8.54 -2.07 13.70
N TYR A 420 8.87 -0.87 13.21
CA TYR A 420 8.09 0.35 13.50
C TYR A 420 6.80 0.43 12.66
N VAL A 421 6.69 -0.38 11.59
CA VAL A 421 5.59 -0.30 10.63
C VAL A 421 4.37 -1.06 11.17
N GLY A 422 3.29 -0.31 11.43
CA GLY A 422 1.98 -0.88 11.81
C GLY A 422 1.74 -1.01 13.31
N VAL A 423 2.46 -0.25 14.13
CA VAL A 423 2.18 -0.06 15.56
C VAL A 423 0.88 0.76 15.69
N VAL A 424 -0.02 0.30 16.54
CA VAL A 424 -1.23 1.07 16.88
C VAL A 424 -0.83 2.11 17.92
N LYS A 425 -1.13 3.38 17.65
CA LYS A 425 -0.82 4.49 18.55
C LYS A 425 -1.89 4.66 19.63
N ASN A 426 -1.54 5.37 20.70
CA ASN A 426 -2.42 5.75 21.80
C ASN A 426 -3.02 4.56 22.57
N LEU A 427 -2.31 3.42 22.61
CA LEU A 427 -2.63 2.32 23.52
C LEU A 427 -2.03 2.53 24.91
N PRO A 428 -2.60 1.97 25.98
CA PRO A 428 -1.97 1.96 27.29
C PRO A 428 -0.53 1.44 27.24
N THR A 429 0.38 2.07 28.00
CA THR A 429 1.82 1.76 27.93
C THR A 429 2.15 0.27 28.14
N ASN A 430 1.43 -0.41 29.05
CA ASN A 430 1.63 -1.83 29.34
C ASN A 430 1.07 -2.78 28.28
N TRP A 431 0.43 -2.27 27.23
CA TRP A 431 -0.05 -3.10 26.10
C TRP A 431 1.02 -3.25 25.02
N TYR A 432 2.07 -2.44 25.08
CA TYR A 432 3.25 -2.64 24.27
C TYR A 432 4.16 -3.70 24.90
N ASP A 433 4.86 -4.43 24.07
CA ASP A 433 5.93 -5.31 24.52
C ASP A 433 7.02 -4.49 25.23
N HIS A 434 7.54 -5.01 26.34
CA HIS A 434 8.49 -4.29 27.18
C HIS A 434 9.81 -3.99 26.46
N MET A 435 10.31 -4.96 25.68
CA MET A 435 11.55 -4.81 24.92
C MET A 435 11.37 -3.82 23.77
N TYR A 436 10.22 -3.86 23.11
CA TYR A 436 9.86 -2.86 22.11
C TYR A 436 9.81 -1.46 22.71
N TRP A 437 9.12 -1.28 23.85
CA TRP A 437 8.92 0.03 24.47
C TRP A 437 10.23 0.67 24.94
N ILE A 438 11.11 -0.11 25.60
CA ILE A 438 12.43 0.36 26.04
C ILE A 438 13.33 0.69 24.85
N GLY A 439 13.19 -0.03 23.73
CA GLY A 439 13.94 0.24 22.51
C GLY A 439 13.61 1.57 21.82
N LEU A 440 12.50 2.23 22.20
CA LEU A 440 12.10 3.52 21.66
C LEU A 440 12.82 4.69 22.34
N THR A 441 13.14 5.73 21.57
CA THR A 441 13.58 7.00 22.14
C THR A 441 12.44 7.66 22.94
N PRO A 442 12.71 8.53 23.93
CA PRO A 442 11.65 9.20 24.69
C PRO A 442 10.66 9.98 23.82
N GLN A 443 11.14 10.59 22.73
CA GLN A 443 10.28 11.28 21.76
C GLN A 443 9.41 10.28 20.98
N ALA A 444 9.97 9.14 20.57
CA ALA A 444 9.22 8.09 19.90
C ALA A 444 8.16 7.49 20.84
N GLN A 445 8.48 7.24 22.11
CA GLN A 445 7.50 6.81 23.12
C GLN A 445 6.32 7.78 23.21
N LYS A 446 6.58 9.09 23.35
CA LYS A 446 5.52 10.13 23.36
C LYS A 446 4.68 10.17 22.09
N SER A 447 5.27 9.82 20.95
CA SER A 447 4.58 9.76 19.64
C SER A 447 3.76 8.47 19.45
N VAL A 448 4.11 7.41 20.18
CA VAL A 448 3.45 6.10 20.15
C VAL A 448 2.32 6.07 21.18
N SER A 449 2.56 6.53 22.41
CA SER A 449 1.51 6.66 23.42
C SER A 449 1.83 7.66 24.53
N GLN A 450 0.77 8.26 25.07
CA GLN A 450 0.76 9.03 26.32
C GLN A 450 -0.28 8.48 27.31
N VAL A 451 -0.91 7.35 26.98
CA VAL A 451 -1.99 6.75 27.76
C VAL A 451 -1.39 5.92 28.90
N PRO A 452 -1.76 6.17 30.16
CA PRO A 452 -1.22 5.42 31.30
C PRO A 452 -1.56 3.93 31.20
N ALA A 453 -0.80 3.11 31.94
CA ALA A 453 -1.01 1.68 31.97
C ALA A 453 -2.45 1.34 32.40
N ARG A 454 -3.06 0.37 31.73
CA ARG A 454 -4.40 -0.14 32.00
C ARG A 454 -4.34 -1.65 32.15
N PRO A 455 -4.87 -2.23 33.24
CA PRO A 455 -4.80 -3.67 33.46
C PRO A 455 -5.46 -4.43 32.31
N LEU A 456 -4.86 -5.56 31.94
CA LEU A 456 -5.44 -6.48 30.97
C LEU A 456 -6.56 -7.31 31.61
N PRO A 457 -7.57 -7.75 30.83
CA PRO A 457 -8.58 -8.68 31.30
C PRO A 457 -7.93 -9.96 31.83
N GLN A 458 -8.36 -10.42 33.00
CA GLN A 458 -7.83 -11.63 33.61
C GLN A 458 -8.63 -12.83 33.12
N ILE A 459 -7.95 -13.89 32.67
CA ILE A 459 -8.61 -15.14 32.26
C ILE A 459 -9.24 -15.77 33.50
N PRO A 460 -10.57 -16.01 33.52
CA PRO A 460 -11.22 -16.62 34.67
C PRO A 460 -10.68 -18.03 34.97
N VAL A 461 -10.49 -18.35 36.25
CA VAL A 461 -9.95 -19.65 36.69
C VAL A 461 -10.83 -20.82 36.26
N SER A 462 -12.14 -20.59 36.13
CA SER A 462 -13.14 -21.53 35.61
C SER A 462 -12.75 -22.09 34.23
N PHE A 463 -12.05 -21.31 33.40
CA PHE A 463 -11.57 -21.76 32.11
C PHE A 463 -10.29 -22.60 32.17
N LEU A 464 -9.46 -22.44 33.19
CA LEU A 464 -8.22 -23.21 33.35
C LEU A 464 -8.50 -24.67 33.72
N CYS A 465 -9.61 -24.95 34.43
CA CYS A 465 -9.99 -26.32 34.80
C CYS A 465 -10.49 -27.17 33.61
N LEU A 466 -11.15 -26.56 32.61
CA LEU A 466 -11.59 -27.28 31.40
C LEU A 466 -10.40 -27.79 30.56
N PHE A 467 -9.22 -27.18 30.71
CA PHE A 467 -8.00 -27.60 30.01
C PHE A 467 -7.38 -28.88 30.55
N CYS A 468 -7.48 -29.15 31.86
CA CYS A 468 -6.89 -30.35 32.46
C CYS A 468 -7.71 -31.61 32.18
N CYS A 469 -9.01 -31.51 31.90
CA CYS A 469 -9.88 -32.67 31.72
C CYS A 469 -9.95 -33.20 30.28
N ASN A 470 -9.48 -32.47 29.27
CA ASN A 470 -9.63 -32.85 27.86
C ASN A 470 -8.33 -33.34 27.17
N VAL A 471 -7.23 -33.51 27.93
CA VAL A 471 -5.95 -34.04 27.41
C VAL A 471 -5.79 -35.54 27.73
N GLY A 472 -6.84 -36.18 28.28
CA GLY A 472 -6.82 -37.56 28.76
C GLY A 472 -7.80 -38.53 28.10
N HIS A 473 -8.17 -38.34 26.83
CA HIS A 473 -8.94 -39.33 26.08
C HIS A 473 -8.42 -39.56 24.65
#